data_AF-E3QZF8-F1
#
_entry.id   AF-E3QZF8-F1
#
_cell.length_a   1.000
_cell.length_b   1.000
_cell.length_c   1.000
_cell.angle_alpha   90.00
_cell.angle_beta   90.00
_cell.angle_gamma   90.00
#
_symmetry.space_group_name_H-M   'P 1'
#
loop_
_entity.id
_entity.type
_entity.pdbx_description
1 polymer ?
#
loop_
_entity_poly.entity_id
_entity_poly.type
_entity_poly.pdbx_seq_one_letter_code
_entity_poly.pdbx_strand_id
1 'polypeptide(L)'
;MLSATDHQVLRTLEGFEASNITIVEWETPLLRRLGYPLAPTSDLIFLVPDHQPQEANNIATVSGLKLAKNDDFPVAYLSEFANQGYRYVYGNPMSRVILVPLSWTGIEEDDLSIIETT
;
A
#
# COMPACT_ATOMS: atom_id res chain seq x y z
N MET A 1 -21.47 8.08 1.06
CA MET A 1 -20.55 8.54 2.13
C MET A 1 -19.45 7.53 2.22
N LEU A 2 -18.20 7.94 1.98
CA LEU A 2 -17.03 7.12 2.29
C LEU A 2 -16.96 6.95 3.81
N SER A 3 -16.53 5.78 4.29
CA SER A 3 -16.36 5.59 5.73
C SER A 3 -15.21 6.48 6.24
N ALA A 4 -15.20 6.80 7.54
CA ALA A 4 -14.12 7.58 8.16
C ALA A 4 -12.72 6.99 7.88
N THR A 5 -12.66 5.69 7.62
CA THR A 5 -11.42 5.00 7.32
C THR A 5 -11.05 5.02 5.84
N ASP A 6 -12.02 4.99 4.94
CA ASP A 6 -11.79 5.28 3.53
C ASP A 6 -11.24 6.71 3.35
N HIS A 7 -11.65 7.64 4.22
CA HIS A 7 -11.07 8.98 4.28
C HIS A 7 -9.60 9.01 4.72
N GLN A 8 -9.13 8.06 5.55
CA GLN A 8 -7.72 7.99 5.96
C GLN A 8 -6.84 7.49 4.82
N VAL A 9 -7.30 6.46 4.11
CA VAL A 9 -6.62 5.95 2.91
C VAL A 9 -6.60 7.01 1.83
N LEU A 10 -7.74 7.64 1.54
CA LEU A 10 -7.82 8.70 0.53
C LEU A 10 -6.83 9.84 0.83
N ARG A 11 -6.81 10.36 2.05
CA ARG A 11 -5.84 11.41 2.44
C ARG A 11 -4.39 10.96 2.33
N THR A 12 -4.12 9.68 2.58
CA THR A 12 -2.78 9.12 2.43
C THR A 12 -2.36 9.13 0.96
N LEU A 13 -3.25 8.70 0.06
CA LEU A 13 -3.00 8.71 -1.39
C LEU A 13 -2.85 10.14 -1.95
N GLU A 14 -3.72 11.06 -1.52
CA GLU A 14 -3.60 12.49 -1.86
C GLU A 14 -2.27 13.08 -1.34
N GLY A 15 -1.81 12.66 -0.16
CA GLY A 15 -0.53 13.05 0.38
C GLY A 15 0.66 12.52 -0.42
N PHE A 16 0.59 11.29 -0.93
CA PHE A 16 1.61 10.74 -1.82
C PHE A 16 1.69 11.52 -3.13
N GLU A 17 0.56 11.83 -3.74
CA GLU A 17 0.50 12.66 -4.95
C GLU A 17 1.12 14.05 -4.68
N ALA A 18 0.74 14.71 -3.59
CA ALA A 18 1.26 16.03 -3.23
C ALA A 18 2.78 16.04 -2.95
N SER A 19 3.35 14.92 -2.47
CA SER A 19 4.78 14.74 -2.23
C SER A 19 5.55 14.17 -3.43
N ASN A 20 4.89 13.95 -4.58
CA ASN A 20 5.48 13.27 -5.75
C ASN A 20 6.05 11.87 -5.41
N ILE A 21 5.34 11.12 -4.59
CA ILE A 21 5.65 9.71 -4.32
C ILE A 21 4.86 8.86 -5.31
N THR A 22 5.56 8.35 -6.33
CA THR A 22 4.98 7.41 -7.29
C THR A 22 4.78 6.06 -6.63
N ILE A 23 3.53 5.61 -6.54
CA ILE A 23 3.19 4.29 -5.98
C ILE A 23 2.80 3.30 -7.07
N VAL A 24 3.15 2.03 -6.88
CA VAL A 24 2.76 0.94 -7.79
C VAL A 24 1.91 -0.07 -7.03
N GLU A 25 0.68 -0.31 -7.48
CA GLU A 25 -0.16 -1.37 -6.90
C GLU A 25 0.49 -2.75 -7.09
N TRP A 26 0.45 -3.59 -6.05
CA TRP A 26 1.18 -4.85 -6.02
C TRP A 26 0.38 -6.05 -5.46
N GLU A 27 0.95 -7.25 -5.61
CA GLU A 27 0.41 -8.56 -5.21
C GLU A 27 -1.08 -8.80 -5.54
N THR A 28 -1.87 -9.25 -4.56
CA THR A 28 -3.28 -9.64 -4.72
C THR A 28 -4.15 -8.49 -5.28
N PRO A 29 -4.04 -7.24 -4.79
CA PRO A 29 -4.68 -6.09 -5.42
C PRO A 29 -4.41 -5.95 -6.92
N LEU A 30 -3.14 -6.01 -7.33
CA LEU A 30 -2.73 -5.94 -8.74
C LEU A 30 -3.32 -7.10 -9.55
N LEU A 31 -3.14 -8.34 -9.08
CA LEU A 31 -3.65 -9.53 -9.79
C LEU A 31 -5.17 -9.47 -9.98
N ARG A 32 -5.90 -8.98 -8.97
CA ARG A 32 -7.35 -8.78 -9.09
C ARG A 32 -7.69 -7.73 -10.15
N ARG A 33 -6.98 -6.60 -10.21
CA ARG A 33 -7.20 -5.59 -11.26
C ARG A 33 -6.89 -6.14 -12.66
N LEU A 34 -5.95 -7.07 -12.76
CA LEU A 34 -5.64 -7.81 -14.00
C LEU A 34 -6.64 -8.94 -14.32
N GLY A 35 -7.72 -9.09 -13.53
CA GLY A 35 -8.80 -10.04 -13.81
C GLY A 35 -8.58 -11.46 -13.29
N TYR A 36 -7.57 -11.70 -12.45
CA TYR A 36 -7.40 -13.01 -11.83
C TYR A 36 -8.53 -13.30 -10.83
N PRO A 37 -9.11 -14.53 -10.82
CA PRO A 37 -10.24 -14.88 -9.97
C PRO A 37 -9.82 -15.15 -8.52
N LEU A 38 -9.43 -14.10 -7.81
CA LEU A 38 -9.01 -14.15 -6.41
C LEU A 38 -10.18 -13.79 -5.47
N ALA A 39 -10.11 -14.27 -4.23
CA ALA A 39 -11.08 -13.88 -3.21
C ALA A 39 -11.07 -12.36 -3.01
N PRO A 40 -12.24 -11.70 -2.85
CA PRO A 40 -12.29 -10.27 -2.60
C PRO A 40 -11.55 -9.93 -1.29
N THR A 41 -10.62 -8.99 -1.37
CA THR A 41 -9.96 -8.38 -0.21
C THR A 41 -10.02 -6.87 -0.35
N SER A 42 -10.16 -6.17 0.77
CA SER A 42 -10.03 -4.71 0.79
C SER A 42 -8.59 -4.28 1.04
N ASP A 43 -7.64 -5.21 1.19
CA ASP A 43 -6.25 -4.87 1.41
C ASP A 43 -5.66 -4.09 0.21
N LEU A 44 -4.75 -3.18 0.52
CA LEU A 44 -4.02 -2.35 -0.43
C LEU A 44 -2.53 -2.57 -0.21
N ILE A 45 -1.80 -2.78 -1.30
CA ILE A 45 -0.36 -3.07 -1.28
C ILE A 45 0.27 -2.21 -2.36
N PHE A 46 1.22 -1.38 -1.95
CA PHE A 46 1.92 -0.46 -2.83
C PHE A 46 3.42 -0.63 -2.70
N LEU A 47 4.10 -0.66 -3.85
CA LEU A 47 5.53 -0.40 -3.91
C LEU A 47 5.75 1.11 -3.88
N VAL A 48 6.77 1.55 -3.14
CA VAL A 48 7.20 2.94 -3.02
C VAL A 48 8.66 3.06 -3.46
N PRO A 49 9.11 4.22 -3.99
CA PRO A 49 10.50 4.40 -4.39
C PRO A 49 11.43 4.22 -3.18
N ASP A 50 12.59 3.58 -3.37
CA ASP A 50 13.45 3.15 -2.27
C ASP A 50 14.00 4.29 -1.39
N HIS A 51 14.00 5.51 -1.92
CA HIS A 51 14.46 6.71 -1.22
C HIS A 51 13.34 7.44 -0.44
N GLN A 52 12.08 7.03 -0.60
CA GLN A 52 10.90 7.64 0.03
C GLN A 52 10.12 6.80 1.06
N PRO A 53 10.51 5.58 1.52
CA PRO A 53 9.65 4.82 2.43
C PRO A 53 9.32 5.54 3.74
N GLN A 54 10.30 6.26 4.31
CA GLN A 54 10.10 7.01 5.55
C GLN A 54 9.14 8.19 5.36
N GLU A 55 9.21 8.89 4.22
CA GLU A 55 8.30 9.99 3.90
C GLU A 55 6.88 9.45 3.70
N ALA A 56 6.73 8.37 2.94
CA ALA A 56 5.45 7.70 2.74
C ALA A 56 4.84 7.27 4.09
N ASN A 57 5.65 6.74 5.00
CA ASN A 57 5.18 6.40 6.34
C ASN A 57 4.75 7.62 7.16
N ASN A 58 5.49 8.72 7.09
CA ASN A 58 5.10 9.96 7.78
C ASN A 58 3.74 10.47 7.26
N ILE A 59 3.52 10.44 5.95
CA ILE A 59 2.24 10.84 5.33
C ILE A 59 1.09 9.94 5.80
N ALA A 60 1.29 8.61 5.75
CA ALA A 60 0.28 7.63 6.17
C ALA A 60 -0.12 7.83 7.65
N THR A 61 0.87 7.99 8.54
CA THR A 61 0.63 8.18 9.97
C THR A 61 -0.05 9.52 10.27
N VAL A 62 0.36 10.62 9.64
CA VAL A 62 -0.31 11.94 9.76
C VAL A 62 -1.75 11.89 9.23
N SER A 63 -2.00 11.10 8.18
CA SER A 63 -3.34 10.88 7.62
C SER A 63 -4.27 10.06 8.52
N GLY A 64 -3.71 9.45 9.57
CA GLY A 64 -4.41 8.74 10.63
C GLY A 64 -4.35 7.22 10.53
N LEU A 65 -3.57 6.66 9.60
CA LEU A 65 -3.35 5.21 9.52
C LEU A 65 -2.51 4.74 10.72
N LYS A 66 -2.92 3.62 11.32
CA LYS A 66 -2.25 3.05 12.50
C LYS A 66 -1.34 1.92 12.10
N LEU A 67 -0.08 1.97 12.54
CA LEU A 67 0.86 0.87 12.34
C LEU A 67 0.32 -0.42 12.95
N ALA A 68 0.38 -1.49 12.17
CA ALA A 68 -0.13 -2.80 12.50
C ALA A 68 0.92 -3.63 13.23
N LYS A 69 0.61 -4.09 14.43
CA LYS A 69 1.47 -5.03 15.18
C LYS A 69 1.14 -6.47 14.78
N ASN A 70 2.15 -7.35 14.80
CA ASN A 70 1.98 -8.77 14.45
C ASN A 70 0.94 -9.47 15.33
N ASP A 71 0.85 -9.07 16.61
CA ASP A 71 -0.07 -9.65 17.57
C ASP A 71 -1.53 -9.28 17.28
N ASP A 72 -1.77 -8.11 16.69
CA ASP A 72 -3.10 -7.58 16.39
C ASP A 72 -3.57 -8.00 14.97
N PHE A 73 -2.62 -8.15 14.04
CA PHE A 73 -2.92 -8.48 12.66
C PHE A 73 -1.78 -9.30 12.04
N PRO A 74 -1.97 -10.63 11.85
CA PRO A 74 -0.92 -11.49 11.38
C PRO A 74 -0.53 -11.17 9.93
N VAL A 75 0.71 -11.52 9.60
CA VAL A 75 1.25 -11.45 8.25
C VAL A 75 0.40 -12.29 7.29
N ALA A 76 0.01 -11.71 6.16
CA ALA A 76 -0.82 -12.34 5.14
C ALA A 76 -0.14 -12.40 3.76
N TYR A 77 0.80 -11.48 3.49
CA TYR A 77 1.43 -11.31 2.18
C TYR A 77 2.94 -11.58 2.21
N LEU A 78 3.50 -11.96 1.06
CA LEU A 78 4.94 -12.30 0.96
C LEU A 78 5.82 -11.09 1.25
N SER A 79 5.39 -9.92 0.78
CA SER A 79 6.08 -8.65 0.97
C SER A 79 6.19 -8.20 2.44
N GLU A 80 5.32 -8.69 3.33
CA GLU A 80 5.42 -8.42 4.76
C GLU A 80 6.58 -9.17 5.44
N PHE A 81 6.99 -10.34 4.91
CA PHE A 81 8.04 -11.15 5.53
C PHE A 81 9.44 -10.54 5.41
N ALA A 82 9.66 -9.67 4.43
CA ALA A 82 10.95 -9.00 4.29
C ALA A 82 11.22 -7.99 5.41
N ASN A 83 10.19 -7.54 6.14
CA ASN A 83 10.30 -6.56 7.22
C ASN A 83 11.00 -5.25 6.80
N GLN A 84 10.89 -4.90 5.51
CA GLN A 84 11.48 -3.70 4.90
C GLN A 84 10.44 -2.61 4.59
N GLY A 85 9.16 -2.88 4.88
CA GLY A 85 8.05 -1.99 4.60
C GLY A 85 7.28 -1.58 5.85
N TYR A 86 6.22 -0.79 5.65
CA TYR A 86 5.29 -0.40 6.69
C TYR A 86 3.93 -1.04 6.45
N ARG A 87 3.31 -1.47 7.53
CA ARG A 87 1.97 -2.07 7.51
C ARG A 87 1.05 -1.28 8.41
N TYR A 88 -0.13 -0.97 7.90
CA TYR A 88 -1.18 -0.25 8.62
C TYR A 88 -2.46 -1.05 8.64
N VAL A 89 -3.25 -0.85 9.70
CA VAL A 89 -4.63 -1.33 9.76
C VAL A 89 -5.59 -0.19 9.51
N TYR A 90 -6.66 -0.49 8.78
CA TYR A 90 -7.74 0.46 8.49
C TYR A 90 -9.05 -0.32 8.31
N GLY A 91 -10.18 0.29 8.64
CA GLY A 91 -11.51 -0.15 8.21
C GLY A 91 -12.25 -0.92 9.29
N ASN A 92 -13.51 -1.21 9.01
CA ASN A 92 -14.34 -2.14 9.78
C ASN A 92 -15.27 -2.90 8.81
N PRO A 93 -14.98 -4.18 8.48
CA PRO A 93 -13.93 -5.03 9.02
C PRO A 93 -12.50 -4.53 8.70
N MET A 94 -11.53 -4.90 9.53
CA MET A 94 -10.14 -4.45 9.39
C MET A 94 -9.50 -5.00 8.10
N SER A 95 -8.75 -4.14 7.43
CA SER A 95 -8.00 -4.35 6.19
C SER A 95 -6.60 -3.72 6.32
N ARG A 96 -5.70 -4.05 5.39
CA ARG A 96 -4.28 -3.65 5.39
C ARG A 96 -4.01 -2.55 4.37
N VAL A 97 -3.18 -1.58 4.75
CA VAL A 97 -2.36 -0.85 3.78
C VAL A 97 -0.92 -1.28 4.00
N ILE A 98 -0.23 -1.71 2.94
CA ILE A 98 1.16 -2.14 3.01
C ILE A 98 1.97 -1.30 2.03
N LEU A 99 3.05 -0.69 2.52
CA LEU A 99 4.01 0.08 1.73
C LEU A 99 5.34 -0.64 1.76
N VAL A 100 5.88 -0.99 0.60
CA VAL A 100 7.11 -1.80 0.49
C VAL A 100 8.07 -1.12 -0.48
N PRO A 101 9.38 -1.09 -0.20
CA PRO A 101 10.34 -0.51 -1.15
C PRO A 101 10.30 -1.25 -2.50
N LEU A 102 10.40 -0.50 -3.61
CA LEU A 102 10.37 -1.04 -4.96
C LEU A 102 11.43 -2.13 -5.17
N SER A 103 12.64 -1.91 -4.65
CA SER A 103 13.77 -2.86 -4.71
C SER A 103 13.46 -4.23 -4.11
N TRP A 104 12.43 -4.36 -3.27
CA TRP A 104 11.98 -5.65 -2.76
C TRP A 104 11.63 -6.63 -3.88
N THR A 105 11.10 -6.12 -4.99
CA THR A 105 10.73 -6.91 -6.16
C THR A 105 11.90 -7.22 -7.10
N GLY A 106 13.03 -6.53 -6.94
CA GLY A 106 14.13 -6.53 -7.89
C GLY A 106 13.85 -5.74 -9.18
N ILE A 107 12.75 -4.97 -9.24
CA ILE A 107 12.38 -4.08 -10.34
C ILE A 107 13.06 -2.73 -10.11
N GLU A 108 13.61 -2.12 -11.17
CA GLU A 108 14.14 -0.76 -11.13
C GLU A 108 13.06 0.27 -11.48
N GLU A 109 13.19 1.52 -11.03
CA GLU A 109 12.20 2.57 -11.33
C GLU A 109 12.04 2.80 -12.85
N ASP A 110 13.15 2.64 -13.60
CA ASP A 110 13.19 2.75 -15.06
C ASP A 110 12.45 1.62 -15.79
N ASP A 111 12.14 0.51 -15.10
CA ASP A 111 11.35 -0.61 -15.65
C ASP A 111 9.83 -0.36 -15.56
N LEU A 112 9.41 0.67 -14.81
CA LEU A 112 8.01 0.95 -14.59
C LEU A 112 7.37 1.63 -15.81
N SER A 113 6.18 1.17 -16.16
CA SER A 113 5.35 1.78 -17.21
C SER A 113 3.97 2.12 -16.66
N ILE A 114 3.43 3.25 -17.12
CA ILE A 114 2.09 3.69 -16.76
C ILE A 114 1.08 2.79 -17.48
N ILE A 115 0.19 2.15 -16.73
CA ILE A 115 -0.97 1.48 -17.31
C ILE A 115 -2.02 2.56 -17.55
N GLU A 116 -2.25 2.92 -18.81
CA GLU A 116 -3.40 3.76 -19.17
C GLU A 116 -4.69 3.01 -18.86
N THR A 117 -5.50 3.55 -17.95
CA THR A 117 -6.88 3.09 -17.75
C THR A 117 -7.74 3.59 -18.90
N THR A 118 -8.06 2.71 -19.87
CA THR A 118 -9.16 2.90 -20.83
C THR A 118 -10.53 2.82 -20.20
#